data_AF-A0A1F9I1E8-F1
#
_entry.id   AF-A0A1F9I1E8-F1
#
_cell.length_a   1.000
_cell.length_b   1.000
_cell.length_c   1.000
_cell.angle_alpha   90.00
_cell.angle_beta   90.00
_cell.angle_gamma   90.00
#
_symmetry.space_group_name_H-M   'P 1'
#
loop_
_entity.id
_entity.type
_entity.pdbx_description
1 polymer ?
#
loop_
_entity_poly.entity_id
_entity_poly.type
_entity_poly.pdbx_seq_one_letter_code
_entity_poly.pdbx_strand_id
1 'polypeptide(L)'
;MKKTLSIVVIIAFSLTLAHCGTTTSSSGGTTTTSTVTTNLETVQSDLAPDSLNYTQNSAAASVSKAGDSGNPCAEAADLFDCQPILLQLYMNLAKNVLDAVTSIISGVGTAMGEVENGGSGTATWGTSSVQYSKTTDTDYSIILSANSTPIGYVDVNSNIYTVQMDLDNISSENTGGNVGKIQATVTYTDANTWSVAFLLTGMACSESDVAAPERIQIKVDKANGLWAGKAMLYGPRWYGNNTCSTEPTDATSMNFYTDFVGNDAAAKASVYMMQRNKNSLDDIANYGMDAIGDGFGGNTSAYVNPFCNPAGTLDALWGNNCSAINATVSAADYSASSNWVTPYDFYQLAITIPSSL
;
A
#
# COMPACT_ATOMS: atom_id res chain seq x y z
N MET A 1 10.11 10.79 5.96
CA MET A 1 9.77 10.36 4.58
C MET A 1 8.57 11.10 3.97
N LYS A 2 7.40 11.22 4.64
CA LYS A 2 6.15 11.78 4.04
C LYS A 2 6.24 13.14 3.34
N LYS A 3 6.97 14.13 3.88
CA LYS A 3 7.00 15.49 3.31
C LYS A 3 8.05 15.69 2.23
N THR A 4 9.18 14.98 2.29
CA THR A 4 10.31 15.22 1.39
C THR A 4 10.12 14.55 0.03
N LEU A 5 9.55 13.33 0.00
CA LEU A 5 9.35 12.57 -1.24
C LEU A 5 8.30 13.21 -2.15
N SER A 6 7.12 13.55 -1.60
CA SER A 6 6.04 14.19 -2.36
C SER A 6 6.46 15.56 -2.89
N ILE A 7 7.18 16.36 -2.09
CA ILE A 7 7.60 17.71 -2.51
C ILE A 7 8.67 17.66 -3.62
N VAL A 8 9.67 16.78 -3.54
CA VAL A 8 10.72 16.70 -4.58
C VAL A 8 10.15 16.18 -5.90
N VAL A 9 9.29 15.16 -5.85
CA VAL A 9 8.66 14.58 -7.04
C VAL A 9 7.67 15.57 -7.68
N ILE A 10 6.82 16.23 -6.89
CA ILE A 10 5.88 17.26 -7.37
C ILE A 10 6.63 18.47 -7.92
N ILE A 11 7.70 18.93 -7.25
CA ILE A 11 8.52 20.05 -7.74
C ILE A 11 9.22 19.66 -9.05
N ALA A 12 9.77 18.45 -9.17
CA ALA A 12 10.38 17.98 -10.41
C ALA A 12 9.36 17.88 -11.55
N PHE A 13 8.16 17.33 -11.30
CA PHE A 13 7.08 17.29 -12.29
C PHE A 13 6.63 18.69 -12.71
N SER A 14 6.28 19.55 -11.75
CA SER A 14 5.76 20.89 -12.01
C SER A 14 6.79 21.82 -12.68
N LEU A 15 8.07 21.77 -12.27
CA LEU A 15 9.12 22.59 -12.91
C LEU A 15 9.43 22.15 -14.34
N THR A 16 9.34 20.85 -14.63
CA THR A 16 9.66 20.30 -15.96
C THR A 16 8.51 20.53 -16.95
N LEU A 17 7.25 20.42 -16.50
CA LEU A 17 6.08 20.65 -17.34
C LEU A 17 5.74 22.15 -17.53
N ALA A 18 6.03 23.02 -16.55
CA ALA A 18 5.91 24.48 -16.74
C ALA A 18 6.85 25.02 -17.85
N HIS A 19 7.91 24.28 -18.19
CA HIS A 19 8.77 24.57 -19.35
C HIS A 19 8.16 24.11 -20.69
N CYS A 20 7.13 23.27 -20.69
CA CYS A 20 6.36 22.96 -21.90
C CYS A 20 5.38 24.08 -22.28
N GLY A 21 4.98 24.93 -21.33
CA GLY A 21 4.01 26.02 -21.54
C GLY A 21 4.56 27.29 -22.19
N THR A 22 5.88 27.40 -22.46
CA THR A 22 6.46 28.64 -22.99
C THR A 22 6.49 28.71 -24.51
N THR A 23 5.34 28.61 -25.18
CA THR A 23 5.11 29.22 -26.51
C THR A 23 3.63 29.16 -26.87
N THR A 24 2.82 30.03 -26.25
CA THR A 24 1.69 30.78 -26.82
C THR A 24 0.60 30.94 -25.78
N SER A 25 0.26 32.19 -25.51
CA SER A 25 -0.85 32.60 -24.68
C SER A 25 -2.16 32.09 -25.29
N SER A 26 -2.71 30.98 -24.79
CA SER A 26 -4.10 30.61 -24.99
C SER A 26 -4.86 30.79 -23.67
N SER A 27 -5.58 31.90 -23.60
CA SER A 27 -6.61 32.15 -22.60
C SER A 27 -7.76 31.16 -22.85
N GLY A 28 -7.90 30.12 -22.03
CA GLY A 28 -9.08 29.25 -22.13
C GLY A 28 -9.03 27.85 -21.50
N GLY A 29 -7.92 27.42 -20.90
CA GLY A 29 -7.87 26.14 -20.18
C GLY A 29 -8.77 26.16 -18.95
N THR A 30 -9.93 25.50 -19.03
CA THR A 30 -10.77 25.23 -17.86
C THR A 30 -10.12 24.12 -17.04
N THR A 31 -10.10 24.29 -15.73
CA THR A 31 -9.48 23.40 -14.73
C THR A 31 -10.25 22.07 -14.61
N THR A 32 -10.10 21.17 -15.59
CA THR A 32 -10.72 19.83 -15.61
C THR A 32 -10.06 18.83 -14.64
N THR A 33 -8.95 19.21 -14.02
CA THR A 33 -8.27 18.48 -12.92
C THR A 33 -9.16 18.21 -11.70
N SER A 34 -10.33 18.84 -11.61
CA SER A 34 -11.22 18.70 -10.46
C SER A 34 -11.74 17.27 -10.30
N THR A 35 -12.15 16.58 -11.37
CA THR A 35 -12.87 15.29 -11.22
C THR A 35 -11.96 14.16 -10.73
N VAL A 36 -10.79 13.98 -11.35
CA VAL A 36 -9.81 12.95 -10.93
C VAL A 36 -9.36 13.20 -9.48
N THR A 37 -9.05 14.46 -9.14
CA THR A 37 -8.65 14.84 -7.78
C THR A 37 -9.78 14.58 -6.78
N THR A 38 -11.02 14.97 -7.08
CA THR A 38 -12.19 14.72 -6.21
C THR A 38 -12.45 13.23 -6.00
N ASN A 39 -12.30 12.40 -7.03
CA ASN A 39 -12.43 10.94 -6.90
C ASN A 39 -11.37 10.38 -5.94
N LEU A 40 -10.10 10.78 -6.11
CA LEU A 40 -9.01 10.36 -5.25
C LEU A 40 -9.16 10.85 -3.80
N GLU A 41 -9.57 12.11 -3.59
CA GLU A 41 -9.86 12.66 -2.26
C GLU A 41 -11.01 11.89 -1.57
N THR A 42 -12.04 11.50 -2.34
CA THR A 42 -13.13 10.67 -1.84
C THR A 42 -12.59 9.34 -1.34
N VAL A 43 -11.87 8.60 -2.19
CA VAL A 43 -11.26 7.30 -1.82
C VAL A 43 -10.29 7.46 -0.64
N GLN A 44 -9.48 8.52 -0.62
CA GLN A 44 -8.51 8.79 0.45
C GLN A 44 -9.17 8.97 1.81
N SER A 45 -10.22 9.79 1.87
CA SER A 45 -10.96 10.04 3.11
C SER A 45 -11.65 8.78 3.65
N ASP A 46 -11.92 7.84 2.75
CA ASP A 46 -12.80 6.70 2.97
C ASP A 46 -12.05 5.35 2.96
N LEU A 47 -10.72 5.33 2.77
CA LEU A 47 -9.98 4.10 2.46
C LEU A 47 -10.09 2.98 3.51
N ALA A 48 -10.27 3.34 4.79
CA ALA A 48 -10.44 2.35 5.85
C ALA A 48 -11.52 2.81 6.81
N PRO A 49 -12.44 1.89 7.21
CA PRO A 49 -13.52 2.21 8.12
C PRO A 49 -12.99 2.55 9.51
N ASP A 50 -13.81 3.19 10.33
CA ASP A 50 -13.45 3.57 11.71
C ASP A 50 -12.99 2.37 12.56
N SER A 51 -13.56 1.19 12.32
CA SER A 51 -13.15 -0.06 13.00
C SER A 51 -11.75 -0.55 12.65
N LEU A 52 -11.11 -0.02 11.61
CA LEU A 52 -9.73 -0.32 11.22
C LEU A 52 -8.85 0.93 11.24
N ASN A 53 -9.34 2.03 11.81
CA ASN A 53 -8.60 3.28 11.88
C ASN A 53 -7.64 3.25 13.09
N TYR A 54 -6.34 3.40 12.82
CA TYR A 54 -5.33 3.45 13.86
C TYR A 54 -5.29 4.85 14.51
N THR A 55 -6.08 5.08 15.55
CA THR A 55 -5.88 6.21 16.46
C THR A 55 -5.06 5.73 17.65
N GLN A 56 -3.74 5.93 17.58
CA GLN A 56 -2.88 5.81 18.76
C GLN A 56 -3.41 6.82 19.79
N ASN A 57 -3.89 6.32 20.93
CA ASN A 57 -4.50 7.13 21.98
C ASN A 57 -3.60 8.35 22.27
N SER A 58 -4.14 9.56 22.08
CA SER A 58 -3.42 10.83 21.98
C SER A 58 -2.68 11.32 23.24
N ALA A 59 -2.44 10.43 24.21
CA ALA A 59 -1.54 10.64 25.36
C ALA A 59 -0.12 10.06 25.14
N ALA A 60 0.10 9.27 24.08
CA ALA A 60 1.42 8.76 23.68
C ALA A 60 1.74 9.18 22.24
N ALA A 61 1.59 10.48 21.96
CA ALA A 61 1.98 11.07 20.68
C ALA A 61 3.51 11.14 20.58
N SER A 62 4.14 10.01 20.28
CA SER A 62 5.42 9.93 19.59
C SER A 62 5.74 8.47 19.25
N VAL A 63 5.96 8.19 17.96
CA VAL A 63 6.94 7.15 17.58
C VAL A 63 8.33 7.71 17.88
N SER A 64 8.59 7.95 19.17
CA SER A 64 9.87 8.24 19.78
C SER A 64 9.66 8.30 21.29
N LYS A 65 9.40 7.16 21.91
CA LYS A 65 9.87 7.01 23.29
C LYS A 65 11.39 7.00 23.16
N ALA A 66 12.03 8.10 23.50
CA ALA A 66 13.47 8.14 23.70
C ALA A 66 13.81 7.07 24.75
N GLY A 67 14.17 5.86 24.28
CA GLY A 67 14.49 4.70 25.13
C GLY A 67 13.80 3.37 24.78
N ASP A 68 12.67 3.32 24.06
CA ASP A 68 12.02 2.05 23.67
C ASP A 68 11.70 2.00 22.17
N SER A 69 12.01 0.86 21.56
CA SER A 69 12.34 0.53 20.17
C SER A 69 11.41 0.90 19.00
N GLY A 70 10.44 1.81 19.11
CA GLY A 70 9.57 2.17 17.97
C GLY A 70 8.76 1.00 17.38
N ASN A 71 8.73 -0.15 18.09
CA ASN A 71 8.05 -1.36 17.68
C ASN A 71 6.56 -1.25 18.05
N PRO A 72 5.63 -1.25 17.07
CA PRO A 72 4.20 -1.19 17.35
C PRO A 72 3.66 -2.42 18.10
N CYS A 73 4.42 -3.50 18.14
CA CYS A 73 4.11 -4.74 18.86
C CYS A 73 4.78 -4.83 20.24
N ALA A 74 5.39 -3.75 20.75
CA ALA A 74 6.17 -3.81 21.99
C ALA A 74 5.35 -4.21 23.23
N GLU A 75 4.05 -3.97 23.23
CA GLU A 75 3.13 -4.31 24.32
C GLU A 75 2.36 -5.62 24.08
N ALA A 76 2.49 -6.23 22.90
CA ALA A 76 1.85 -7.51 22.59
C ALA A 76 2.61 -8.66 23.25
N ALA A 77 1.91 -9.65 23.82
CA ALA A 77 2.56 -10.78 24.46
C ALA A 77 3.28 -11.68 23.43
N ASP A 78 2.76 -11.71 22.20
CA ASP A 78 3.34 -12.40 21.07
C ASP A 78 2.92 -11.75 19.72
N LEU A 79 3.35 -12.38 18.62
CA LEU A 79 3.05 -11.94 17.26
C LEU A 79 1.55 -11.93 16.94
N PHE A 80 0.79 -12.88 17.48
CA PHE A 80 -0.63 -13.04 17.19
C PHE A 80 -1.43 -11.94 17.89
N ASP A 81 -1.12 -11.64 19.15
CA ASP A 81 -1.64 -10.46 19.85
C ASP A 81 -1.38 -9.15 19.08
N CYS A 82 -0.29 -9.08 18.30
CA CYS A 82 -0.01 -7.90 17.49
C CYS A 82 -0.79 -7.83 16.17
N GLN A 83 -1.37 -8.91 15.67
CA GLN A 83 -2.02 -8.91 14.34
C GLN A 83 -3.15 -7.88 14.17
N PRO A 84 -4.02 -7.64 15.16
CA PRO A 84 -5.04 -6.59 15.07
C PRO A 84 -4.42 -5.19 14.94
N ILE A 85 -3.35 -4.91 15.69
CA ILE A 85 -2.61 -3.64 15.63
C ILE A 85 -1.95 -3.50 14.25
N LEU A 86 -1.30 -4.56 13.79
CA LEU A 86 -0.66 -4.63 12.48
C LEU A 86 -1.65 -4.40 11.34
N LEU A 87 -2.84 -4.98 11.37
CA LEU A 87 -3.90 -4.72 10.38
C LEU A 87 -4.25 -3.23 10.31
N GLN A 88 -4.46 -2.58 11.44
CA GLN A 88 -4.76 -1.13 11.48
C GLN A 88 -3.57 -0.29 10.96
N LEU A 89 -2.33 -0.71 11.25
CA LEU A 89 -1.13 -0.08 10.71
C LEU A 89 -0.99 -0.26 9.20
N TYR A 90 -1.34 -1.43 8.65
CA TYR A 90 -1.36 -1.65 7.20
C TYR A 90 -2.38 -0.75 6.53
N MET A 91 -3.57 -0.59 7.11
CA MET A 91 -4.58 0.35 6.60
C MET A 91 -4.09 1.80 6.66
N ASN A 92 -3.40 2.19 7.72
CA ASN A 92 -2.78 3.51 7.81
C ASN A 92 -1.64 3.69 6.79
N LEU A 93 -0.81 2.67 6.56
CA LEU A 93 0.20 2.68 5.50
C LEU A 93 -0.44 2.90 4.13
N ALA A 94 -1.50 2.16 3.81
CA ALA A 94 -2.25 2.33 2.57
C ALA A 94 -2.84 3.74 2.45
N LYS A 95 -3.40 4.32 3.54
CA LYS A 95 -3.89 5.71 3.57
C LYS A 95 -2.79 6.71 3.25
N ASN A 96 -1.60 6.51 3.82
CA ASN A 96 -0.45 7.40 3.61
C ASN A 96 0.12 7.30 2.19
N VAL A 97 0.13 6.10 1.61
CA VAL A 97 0.50 5.91 0.21
C VAL A 97 -0.52 6.58 -0.70
N LEU A 98 -1.83 6.40 -0.42
CA LEU A 98 -2.88 7.00 -1.22
C LEU A 98 -2.84 8.53 -1.16
N ASP A 99 -2.55 9.13 0.00
CA ASP A 99 -2.30 10.58 0.13
C ASP A 99 -1.17 11.07 -0.79
N ALA A 100 -0.07 10.32 -0.87
CA ALA A 100 1.03 10.61 -1.79
C ALA A 100 0.60 10.47 -3.25
N VAL A 101 -0.17 9.43 -3.59
CA VAL A 101 -0.72 9.21 -4.94
C VAL A 101 -1.66 10.34 -5.36
N THR A 102 -2.59 10.75 -4.49
CA THR A 102 -3.47 11.90 -4.70
C THR A 102 -2.66 13.15 -4.99
N SER A 103 -1.62 13.41 -4.18
CA SER A 103 -0.75 14.58 -4.36
C SER A 103 0.01 14.54 -5.70
N ILE A 104 0.55 13.38 -6.09
CA ILE A 104 1.26 13.20 -7.36
C ILE A 104 0.31 13.41 -8.54
N ILE A 105 -0.83 12.73 -8.55
CA ILE A 105 -1.79 12.81 -9.66
C ILE A 105 -2.37 14.22 -9.77
N SER A 106 -2.67 14.89 -8.66
CA SER A 106 -3.16 16.27 -8.68
C SER A 106 -2.12 17.24 -9.26
N GLY A 107 -0.85 17.10 -8.87
CA GLY A 107 0.25 17.88 -9.41
C GLY A 107 0.46 17.64 -10.91
N VAL A 108 0.51 16.37 -11.32
CA VAL A 108 0.64 15.97 -12.73
C VAL A 108 -0.56 16.45 -13.55
N GLY A 109 -1.77 16.23 -13.07
CA GLY A 109 -2.98 16.65 -13.75
C GLY A 109 -3.02 18.17 -13.97
N THR A 110 -2.55 18.95 -12.98
CA THR A 110 -2.49 20.41 -13.09
C THR A 110 -1.58 20.82 -14.24
N ALA A 111 -0.41 20.19 -14.32
CA ALA A 111 0.53 20.42 -15.40
C ALA A 111 0.01 19.91 -16.77
N MET A 112 -0.67 18.76 -16.80
CA MET A 112 -1.31 18.24 -18.01
C MET A 112 -2.49 19.11 -18.47
N GLY A 113 -3.06 19.95 -17.61
CA GLY A 113 -4.07 20.95 -17.98
C GLY A 113 -3.55 22.02 -18.94
N GLU A 114 -2.23 22.22 -19.01
CA GLU A 114 -1.58 23.13 -19.97
C GLU A 114 -1.30 22.45 -21.33
N VAL A 115 -1.39 21.11 -21.39
CA VAL A 115 -1.19 20.32 -22.61
C VAL A 115 -2.52 20.17 -23.34
N GLU A 116 -2.54 20.46 -24.64
CA GLU A 116 -3.74 20.26 -25.47
C GLU A 116 -4.12 18.77 -25.57
N ASN A 117 -5.42 18.49 -25.67
CA ASN A 117 -5.92 17.13 -25.91
C ASN A 117 -5.40 16.60 -27.25
N GLY A 118 -4.92 15.35 -27.27
CA GLY A 118 -4.20 14.75 -28.39
C GLY A 118 -2.70 15.04 -28.40
N GLY A 119 -2.18 15.82 -27.44
CA GLY A 119 -0.77 16.16 -27.32
C GLY A 119 0.09 15.01 -26.80
N SER A 120 1.29 14.87 -27.33
CA SER A 120 2.31 13.94 -26.85
C SER A 120 3.71 14.49 -27.09
N GLY A 121 4.67 14.17 -26.23
CA GLY A 121 6.05 14.60 -26.44
C GLY A 121 6.99 14.27 -25.28
N THR A 122 8.18 14.85 -25.34
CA THR A 122 9.21 14.74 -24.30
C THR A 122 9.66 16.13 -23.88
N ALA A 123 9.57 16.42 -22.59
CA ALA A 123 10.14 17.59 -21.94
C ALA A 123 11.47 17.23 -21.27
N THR A 124 12.44 18.14 -21.25
CA THR A 124 13.75 17.88 -20.61
C THR A 124 14.15 19.03 -19.68
N TRP A 125 14.63 18.70 -18.48
CA TRP A 125 15.20 19.66 -17.53
C TRP A 125 16.46 19.08 -16.88
N GLY A 126 17.62 19.68 -17.20
CA GLY A 126 18.92 19.14 -16.78
C GLY A 126 19.13 17.72 -17.32
N THR A 127 19.33 16.75 -16.42
CA THR A 127 19.47 15.32 -16.76
C THR A 127 18.16 14.53 -16.65
N SER A 128 17.06 15.21 -16.33
CA SER A 128 15.74 14.59 -16.20
C SER A 128 14.90 14.83 -17.46
N SER A 129 14.03 13.89 -17.77
CA SER A 129 13.05 14.04 -18.85
C SER A 129 11.68 13.52 -18.44
N VAL A 130 10.65 14.11 -19.03
CA VAL A 130 9.25 13.68 -18.87
C VAL A 130 8.71 13.35 -20.25
N GLN A 131 8.40 12.09 -20.49
CA GLN A 131 7.57 11.69 -21.64
C GLN A 131 6.11 11.84 -21.22
N TYR A 132 5.26 12.35 -22.10
CA TYR A 132 3.83 12.49 -21.85
C TYR A 132 3.01 12.15 -23.10
N SER A 133 1.80 11.65 -22.86
CA SER A 133 0.77 11.42 -23.88
C SER A 133 -0.59 11.76 -23.25
N LYS A 134 -1.38 12.59 -23.92
CA LYS A 134 -2.69 13.05 -23.45
C LYS A 134 -3.73 12.83 -24.54
N THR A 135 -4.72 12.00 -24.26
CA THR A 135 -5.91 11.87 -25.10
C THR A 135 -6.97 12.88 -24.65
N THR A 136 -7.23 12.94 -23.34
CA THR A 136 -8.20 13.85 -22.71
C THR A 136 -7.70 14.31 -21.33
N ASP A 137 -8.44 15.20 -20.67
CA ASP A 137 -8.13 15.63 -19.30
C ASP A 137 -8.25 14.52 -18.24
N THR A 138 -8.93 13.42 -18.57
CA THR A 138 -9.07 12.22 -17.74
C THR A 138 -8.41 11.01 -18.38
N ASP A 139 -7.62 11.20 -19.43
CA ASP A 139 -6.94 10.13 -20.16
C ASP A 139 -5.55 10.61 -20.58
N TYR A 140 -4.56 10.35 -19.73
CA TYR A 140 -3.17 10.74 -19.95
C TYR A 140 -2.20 9.81 -19.22
N SER A 141 -1.01 9.70 -19.79
CA SER A 141 0.09 8.94 -19.20
C SER A 141 1.37 9.77 -19.24
N ILE A 142 2.20 9.62 -18.21
CA ILE A 142 3.51 10.27 -18.13
C ILE A 142 4.57 9.29 -17.62
N ILE A 143 5.80 9.42 -18.12
CA ILE A 143 6.99 8.74 -17.59
C ILE A 143 8.02 9.80 -17.20
N LEU A 144 8.43 9.80 -15.93
CA LEU A 144 9.58 10.55 -15.45
C LEU A 144 10.83 9.69 -15.56
N SER A 145 11.87 10.25 -16.16
CA SER A 145 13.20 9.63 -16.23
C SER A 145 14.25 10.54 -15.62
N ALA A 146 15.19 9.96 -14.87
CA ALA A 146 16.40 10.62 -14.41
C ALA A 146 17.61 9.91 -15.02
N ASN A 147 18.50 10.67 -15.67
CA ASN A 147 19.66 10.13 -16.39
C ASN A 147 19.29 9.03 -17.41
N SER A 148 18.16 9.19 -18.10
CA SER A 148 17.59 8.20 -19.04
C SER A 148 17.06 6.90 -18.42
N THR A 149 17.00 6.80 -17.10
CA THR A 149 16.36 5.68 -16.39
C THR A 149 14.95 6.10 -15.98
N PRO A 150 13.89 5.36 -16.35
CA PRO A 150 12.54 5.60 -15.84
C PRO A 150 12.49 5.43 -14.32
N ILE A 151 12.01 6.45 -13.61
CA ILE A 151 11.90 6.49 -12.15
C ILE A 151 10.48 6.67 -11.65
N GLY A 152 9.56 7.09 -12.54
CA GLY A 152 8.16 7.27 -12.20
C GLY A 152 7.26 7.10 -13.43
N TYR A 153 6.08 6.57 -13.21
CA TYR A 153 5.03 6.45 -14.21
C TYR A 153 3.69 6.80 -13.57
N VAL A 154 2.91 7.63 -14.24
CA VAL A 154 1.53 7.95 -13.86
C VAL A 154 0.65 7.70 -15.06
N ASP A 155 -0.42 6.95 -14.85
CA ASP A 155 -1.44 6.65 -15.84
C ASP A 155 -2.80 7.00 -15.26
N VAL A 156 -3.51 7.88 -15.94
CA VAL A 156 -4.88 8.23 -15.62
C VAL A 156 -5.70 7.82 -16.83
N ASN A 157 -6.51 6.78 -16.68
CA ASN A 157 -7.37 6.26 -17.73
C ASN A 157 -8.82 6.22 -17.23
N SER A 158 -9.52 7.33 -17.46
CA SER A 158 -10.88 7.62 -17.01
C SER A 158 -11.03 7.50 -15.48
N ASN A 159 -11.36 6.30 -15.00
CA ASN A 159 -11.58 6.02 -13.58
C ASN A 159 -10.54 5.06 -12.99
N ILE A 160 -9.48 4.73 -13.75
CA ILE A 160 -8.36 3.92 -13.28
C ILE A 160 -7.14 4.83 -13.18
N TYR A 161 -6.52 4.87 -12.00
CA TYR A 161 -5.40 5.72 -11.69
C TYR A 161 -4.23 4.87 -11.21
N THR A 162 -3.14 4.80 -11.99
CA THR A 162 -1.93 4.06 -11.63
C THR A 162 -0.77 5.01 -11.40
N VAL A 163 -0.05 4.80 -10.29
CA VAL A 163 1.24 5.43 -10.03
C VAL A 163 2.26 4.34 -9.75
N GLN A 164 3.39 4.39 -10.42
CA GLN A 164 4.56 3.56 -10.14
C GLN A 164 5.77 4.46 -9.89
N MET A 165 6.59 4.12 -8.91
CA MET A 165 7.84 4.84 -8.63
C MET A 165 8.95 3.89 -8.19
N ASP A 166 10.15 4.23 -8.60
CA ASP A 166 11.40 3.60 -8.20
C ASP A 166 12.08 4.51 -7.17
N LEU A 167 11.94 4.19 -5.88
CA LEU A 167 12.34 5.07 -4.79
C LEU A 167 13.86 5.17 -4.66
N ASP A 168 14.59 4.14 -5.09
CA ASP A 168 16.07 4.11 -5.11
C ASP A 168 16.63 5.24 -5.96
N ASN A 169 15.95 5.55 -7.06
CA ASN A 169 16.41 6.51 -8.04
C ASN A 169 15.85 7.92 -7.81
N ILE A 170 15.03 8.11 -6.76
CA ILE A 170 14.46 9.40 -6.36
C ILE A 170 15.23 10.03 -5.19
N SER A 171 15.74 9.23 -4.24
CA SER A 171 16.52 9.77 -3.12
C SER A 171 17.97 10.06 -3.53
N SER A 172 18.34 11.33 -3.61
CA SER A 172 19.73 11.78 -3.77
C SER A 172 20.61 11.44 -2.56
N GLU A 173 19.99 11.09 -1.44
CA GLU A 173 20.66 10.58 -0.25
C GLU A 173 20.97 9.10 -0.47
N ASN A 174 22.15 8.82 -1.03
CA ASN A 174 22.80 7.50 -1.05
C ASN A 174 23.05 7.00 0.40
N THR A 175 21.99 6.69 1.16
CA THR A 175 22.11 6.09 2.50
C THR A 175 22.46 4.60 2.45
N GLY A 176 22.85 4.07 1.29
CA GLY A 176 23.43 2.74 1.14
C GLY A 176 22.43 1.58 1.20
N GLY A 177 21.12 1.86 1.14
CA GLY A 177 20.07 0.84 1.13
C GLY A 177 19.07 1.05 -0.01
N ASN A 178 18.60 -0.05 -0.59
CA ASN A 178 17.49 -0.06 -1.54
C ASN A 178 16.18 0.28 -0.79
N VAL A 179 15.56 1.40 -1.14
CA VAL A 179 14.30 1.93 -0.59
C VAL A 179 13.08 1.30 -1.28
N GLY A 180 13.30 0.61 -2.40
CA GLY A 180 12.32 -0.23 -3.07
C GLY A 180 11.55 0.47 -4.19
N LYS A 181 10.53 -0.21 -4.69
CA LYS A 181 9.61 0.27 -5.71
C LYS A 181 8.19 0.19 -5.21
N ILE A 182 7.38 1.16 -5.60
CA ILE A 182 5.97 1.26 -5.22
C ILE A 182 5.10 1.30 -6.46
N GLN A 183 3.98 0.59 -6.41
CA GLN A 183 2.87 0.70 -7.35
C GLN A 183 1.58 0.88 -6.56
N ALA A 184 0.78 1.84 -6.96
CA ALA A 184 -0.57 2.03 -6.45
C ALA A 184 -1.53 2.14 -7.64
N THR A 185 -2.65 1.45 -7.56
CA THR A 185 -3.73 1.50 -8.55
C THR A 185 -5.04 1.77 -7.83
N VAL A 186 -5.75 2.81 -8.24
CA VAL A 186 -7.10 3.13 -7.75
C VAL A 186 -8.07 2.92 -8.90
N THR A 187 -9.14 2.17 -8.67
CA THR A 187 -10.27 2.04 -9.60
C THR A 187 -11.49 2.64 -8.93
N TYR A 188 -12.04 3.70 -9.52
CA TYR A 188 -13.19 4.42 -9.00
C TYR A 188 -14.44 4.09 -9.84
N THR A 189 -15.57 3.85 -9.20
CA THR A 189 -16.87 3.81 -9.88
C THR A 189 -17.75 4.92 -9.35
N ASP A 190 -17.88 4.98 -8.02
CA ASP A 190 -18.57 6.05 -7.30
C ASP A 190 -18.09 6.09 -5.82
N ALA A 191 -18.64 7.00 -5.02
CA ALA A 191 -18.27 7.18 -3.62
C ALA A 191 -18.55 5.95 -2.71
N ASN A 192 -19.36 5.00 -3.17
CA ASN A 192 -19.68 3.76 -2.44
C ASN A 192 -19.04 2.52 -3.06
N THR A 193 -18.39 2.67 -4.22
CA THR A 193 -17.85 1.57 -5.02
C THR A 193 -16.49 1.97 -5.61
N TRP A 194 -15.42 1.46 -5.01
CA TRP A 194 -14.05 1.71 -5.44
C TRP A 194 -13.10 0.59 -5.00
N SER A 195 -11.91 0.54 -5.60
CA SER A 195 -10.85 -0.40 -5.28
C SER A 195 -9.51 0.31 -5.22
N VAL A 196 -8.67 -0.05 -4.25
CA VAL A 196 -7.28 0.39 -4.13
C VAL A 196 -6.39 -0.83 -4.01
N ALA A 197 -5.38 -0.92 -4.86
CA ALA A 197 -4.32 -1.91 -4.77
C ALA A 197 -2.98 -1.20 -4.62
N PHE A 198 -2.20 -1.62 -3.65
CA PHE A 198 -0.86 -1.15 -3.36
C PHE A 198 0.10 -2.32 -3.36
N LEU A 199 1.26 -2.14 -3.97
CA LEU A 199 2.38 -3.06 -3.97
C LEU A 199 3.65 -2.29 -3.67
N LEU A 200 4.45 -2.79 -2.73
CA LEU A 200 5.79 -2.34 -2.41
C LEU A 200 6.72 -3.54 -2.53
N THR A 201 7.84 -3.39 -3.24
CA THR A 201 8.80 -4.47 -3.46
C THR A 201 10.23 -3.96 -3.34
N GLY A 202 11.17 -4.86 -3.06
CA GLY A 202 12.59 -4.58 -3.17
C GLY A 202 13.19 -3.85 -1.97
N MET A 203 12.49 -3.74 -0.84
CA MET A 203 13.05 -3.13 0.36
C MET A 203 14.26 -3.93 0.85
N ALA A 204 15.41 -3.28 1.02
CA ALA A 204 16.60 -3.92 1.55
C ALA A 204 16.43 -4.31 3.02
N CYS A 205 17.10 -5.40 3.42
CA CYS A 205 17.23 -5.75 4.83
C CYS A 205 17.99 -4.66 5.59
N SER A 206 17.46 -4.25 6.75
CA SER A 206 18.12 -3.35 7.67
C SER A 206 18.61 -4.09 8.90
N GLU A 207 19.87 -3.90 9.31
CA GLU A 207 20.38 -4.51 10.56
C GLU A 207 19.66 -3.96 11.81
N SER A 208 19.00 -2.79 11.70
CA SER A 208 18.16 -2.24 12.77
C SER A 208 16.80 -2.92 12.87
N ASP A 209 16.35 -3.57 11.80
CA ASP A 209 15.04 -4.23 11.70
C ASP A 209 15.09 -5.33 10.64
N VAL A 210 15.72 -6.45 11.01
CA VAL A 210 15.94 -7.60 10.11
C VAL A 210 14.64 -8.32 9.74
N ALA A 211 13.57 -8.07 10.48
CA ALA A 211 12.24 -8.65 10.29
C ALA A 211 11.31 -7.76 9.45
N ALA A 212 11.77 -6.56 9.07
CA ALA A 212 11.03 -5.68 8.18
C ALA A 212 10.63 -6.45 6.90
N PRO A 213 9.38 -6.29 6.44
CA PRO A 213 8.95 -6.94 5.21
C PRO A 213 9.81 -6.44 4.04
N GLU A 214 10.17 -7.33 3.13
CA GLU A 214 10.81 -6.96 1.85
C GLU A 214 9.74 -6.54 0.83
N ARG A 215 8.53 -7.11 0.96
CA ARG A 215 7.40 -6.86 0.06
C ARG A 215 6.10 -6.73 0.84
N ILE A 216 5.24 -5.84 0.36
CA ILE A 216 3.91 -5.58 0.92
C ILE A 216 2.94 -5.47 -0.24
N GLN A 217 1.82 -6.19 -0.16
CA GLN A 217 0.67 -5.98 -1.03
C GLN A 217 -0.56 -5.71 -0.17
N ILE A 218 -1.26 -4.61 -0.42
CA ILE A 218 -2.52 -4.30 0.24
C ILE A 218 -3.56 -4.06 -0.84
N LYS A 219 -4.69 -4.74 -0.75
CA LYS A 219 -5.85 -4.49 -1.60
C LYS A 219 -7.06 -4.19 -0.73
N VAL A 220 -7.78 -3.12 -1.02
CA VAL A 220 -9.02 -2.74 -0.34
C VAL A 220 -10.07 -2.42 -1.38
N ASP A 221 -11.21 -3.08 -1.28
CA ASP A 221 -12.39 -2.91 -2.12
C ASP A 221 -13.51 -2.37 -1.23
N LYS A 222 -14.15 -1.25 -1.60
CA LYS A 222 -15.40 -0.80 -0.98
C LYS A 222 -16.56 -1.10 -1.90
N ALA A 223 -17.60 -1.71 -1.36
CA ALA A 223 -18.87 -1.91 -2.04
C ALA A 223 -20.02 -1.95 -1.04
N ASN A 224 -21.12 -1.26 -1.32
CA ASN A 224 -22.34 -1.29 -0.49
C ASN A 224 -22.10 -0.98 1.00
N GLY A 225 -21.19 -0.05 1.31
CA GLY A 225 -20.87 0.34 2.69
C GLY A 225 -20.05 -0.69 3.47
N LEU A 226 -19.50 -1.69 2.79
CA LEU A 226 -18.53 -2.63 3.36
C LEU A 226 -17.17 -2.43 2.69
N TRP A 227 -16.13 -2.53 3.50
CA TRP A 227 -14.75 -2.63 3.07
C TRP A 227 -14.34 -4.09 3.18
N ALA A 228 -13.87 -4.66 2.08
CA ALA A 228 -13.23 -5.97 2.06
C ALA A 228 -11.80 -5.79 1.59
N GLY A 229 -10.86 -6.53 2.15
CA GLY A 229 -9.48 -6.36 1.75
C GLY A 229 -8.54 -7.44 2.21
N LYS A 230 -7.33 -7.34 1.67
CA LYS A 230 -6.23 -8.26 1.95
C LYS A 230 -4.97 -7.45 2.20
N ALA A 231 -4.20 -7.87 3.20
CA ALA A 231 -2.82 -7.47 3.35
C ALA A 231 -1.94 -8.72 3.24
N MET A 232 -0.88 -8.66 2.42
CA MET A 232 0.11 -9.71 2.24
C MET A 232 1.49 -9.12 2.50
N LEU A 233 2.29 -9.79 3.31
CA LEU A 233 3.60 -9.29 3.71
C LEU A 233 4.60 -10.43 3.65
N TYR A 234 5.68 -10.18 2.93
CA TYR A 234 6.77 -11.13 2.84
C TYR A 234 7.89 -10.67 3.78
N GLY A 235 8.05 -11.40 4.87
CA GLY A 235 9.19 -11.27 5.78
C GLY A 235 10.29 -12.24 5.34
N PRO A 236 11.42 -11.77 4.77
CA PRO A 236 12.48 -12.68 4.34
C PRO A 236 13.10 -13.42 5.54
N ARG A 237 13.12 -12.81 6.72
CA ARG A 237 13.78 -13.32 7.92
C ARG A 237 12.89 -13.15 9.14
N TRP A 238 12.26 -14.23 9.59
CA TRP A 238 11.25 -14.17 10.66
C TRP A 238 11.64 -14.90 11.96
N TYR A 239 12.39 -15.99 11.89
CA TYR A 239 12.66 -16.86 13.06
C TYR A 239 14.16 -17.05 13.34
N GLY A 240 14.59 -16.97 14.61
CA GLY A 240 15.96 -17.29 15.06
C GLY A 240 16.95 -16.11 15.06
N ASN A 241 18.25 -16.42 15.00
CA ASN A 241 19.35 -15.44 15.06
C ASN A 241 19.56 -14.76 13.68
N ASN A 242 18.53 -14.08 13.19
CA ASN A 242 18.52 -13.50 11.85
C ASN A 242 19.34 -12.21 11.79
N THR A 243 20.22 -12.12 10.80
CA THR A 243 21.01 -10.93 10.45
C THR A 243 20.84 -10.64 8.96
N CYS A 244 21.13 -9.41 8.51
CA CYS A 244 21.10 -9.14 7.07
C CYS A 244 22.20 -9.87 6.30
N SER A 245 23.25 -10.33 7.00
CA SER A 245 24.31 -11.17 6.43
C SER A 245 23.93 -12.64 6.23
N THR A 246 22.81 -13.10 6.80
CA THR A 246 22.34 -14.49 6.64
C THR A 246 21.32 -14.56 5.51
N GLU A 247 21.49 -15.49 4.56
CA GLU A 247 20.56 -15.65 3.45
C GLU A 247 19.26 -16.34 3.89
N PRO A 248 18.08 -15.82 3.50
CA PRO A 248 16.79 -16.40 3.83
C PRO A 248 16.55 -17.76 3.16
N THR A 249 16.31 -18.77 3.98
CA THR A 249 15.83 -20.09 3.56
C THR A 249 14.30 -20.16 3.57
N ASP A 250 13.72 -21.16 2.88
CA ASP A 250 12.27 -21.38 2.88
C ASP A 250 11.69 -21.63 4.29
N ALA A 251 12.51 -22.11 5.23
CA ALA A 251 12.12 -22.32 6.62
C ALA A 251 12.17 -21.05 7.48
N THR A 252 12.93 -20.04 7.06
CA THR A 252 13.14 -18.78 7.79
C THR A 252 12.37 -17.60 7.19
N SER A 253 11.73 -17.80 6.03
CA SER A 253 10.96 -16.79 5.31
C SER A 253 9.48 -17.10 5.31
N MET A 254 8.67 -16.09 5.62
CA MET A 254 7.24 -16.24 5.80
C MET A 254 6.47 -15.18 5.03
N ASN A 255 5.34 -15.60 4.48
CA ASN A 255 4.30 -14.72 4.01
C ASN A 255 3.20 -14.67 5.07
N PHE A 256 2.90 -13.47 5.54
CA PHE A 256 1.76 -13.17 6.40
C PHE A 256 0.65 -12.68 5.52
N TYR A 257 -0.54 -13.16 5.82
CA TYR A 257 -1.72 -12.74 5.13
C TYR A 257 -2.85 -12.45 6.08
N THR A 258 -3.53 -11.33 5.84
CA THR A 258 -4.71 -10.93 6.59
C THR A 258 -5.84 -10.64 5.62
N ASP A 259 -6.93 -11.42 5.70
CA ASP A 259 -8.20 -11.11 5.03
C ASP A 259 -9.09 -10.36 6.02
N PHE A 260 -9.82 -9.36 5.55
CA PHE A 260 -10.75 -8.63 6.40
C PHE A 260 -12.01 -8.22 5.65
N VAL A 261 -13.09 -8.09 6.42
CA VAL A 261 -14.31 -7.39 6.01
C VAL A 261 -14.76 -6.51 7.17
N GLY A 262 -15.14 -5.26 6.91
CA GLY A 262 -15.56 -4.35 7.96
C GLY A 262 -16.41 -3.18 7.48
N ASN A 263 -16.90 -2.44 8.46
CA ASN A 263 -17.52 -1.12 8.33
C ASN A 263 -17.18 -0.27 9.55
N ASP A 264 -17.74 0.92 9.67
CA ASP A 264 -17.38 1.84 10.74
C ASP A 264 -17.67 1.32 12.15
N ALA A 265 -18.54 0.31 12.32
CA ALA A 265 -18.87 -0.25 13.62
C ALA A 265 -17.95 -1.42 14.04
N ALA A 266 -17.56 -2.28 13.10
CA ALA A 266 -16.71 -3.44 13.37
C ALA A 266 -16.02 -3.96 12.10
N ALA A 267 -14.90 -4.65 12.28
CA ALA A 267 -14.25 -5.43 11.24
C ALA A 267 -13.97 -6.84 11.75
N LYS A 268 -14.26 -7.86 10.93
CA LYS A 268 -13.77 -9.21 11.15
C LYS A 268 -12.54 -9.46 10.29
N ALA A 269 -11.57 -10.18 10.82
CA ALA A 269 -10.35 -10.50 10.09
C ALA A 269 -9.84 -11.90 10.42
N SER A 270 -9.12 -12.49 9.49
CA SER A 270 -8.46 -13.79 9.64
C SER A 270 -7.02 -13.67 9.20
N VAL A 271 -6.12 -14.29 9.96
CA VAL A 271 -4.68 -14.25 9.72
C VAL A 271 -4.17 -15.63 9.36
N TYR A 272 -3.32 -15.69 8.35
CA TYR A 272 -2.70 -16.92 7.85
C TYR A 272 -1.20 -16.68 7.67
N MET A 273 -0.39 -17.70 7.92
CA MET A 273 1.04 -17.64 7.65
C MET A 273 1.46 -18.83 6.81
N MET A 274 2.23 -18.58 5.76
CA MET A 274 2.70 -19.62 4.86
C MET A 274 4.18 -19.45 4.55
N GLN A 275 4.89 -20.57 4.44
CA GLN A 275 6.29 -20.55 4.00
C GLN A 275 6.41 -20.02 2.57
N ARG A 276 7.52 -19.36 2.29
CA ARG A 276 7.81 -18.74 0.98
C ARG A 276 7.62 -19.68 -0.22
N ASN A 277 7.99 -20.94 -0.10
CA ASN A 277 8.03 -21.88 -1.23
C ASN A 277 6.69 -22.58 -1.55
N LYS A 278 5.60 -22.18 -0.91
CA LYS A 278 4.27 -22.76 -1.17
C LYS A 278 3.73 -22.21 -2.50
N ASN A 279 3.35 -23.14 -3.40
CA ASN A 279 2.83 -22.85 -4.74
C ASN A 279 1.30 -23.03 -4.85
N SER A 280 0.62 -23.25 -3.73
CA SER A 280 -0.84 -23.40 -3.67
C SER A 280 -1.39 -22.72 -2.42
N LEU A 281 -2.66 -22.33 -2.51
CA LEU A 281 -3.46 -21.74 -1.43
C LEU A 281 -4.54 -22.71 -0.94
N ASP A 282 -4.61 -23.94 -1.48
CA ASP A 282 -5.64 -24.93 -1.15
C ASP A 282 -5.68 -25.24 0.36
N ASP A 283 -4.52 -25.18 1.01
CA ASP A 283 -4.35 -25.44 2.44
C ASP A 283 -4.36 -24.17 3.29
N ILE A 284 -4.68 -22.99 2.75
CA ILE A 284 -4.54 -21.75 3.53
C ILE A 284 -5.37 -21.75 4.82
N ALA A 285 -6.54 -22.39 4.80
CA ALA A 285 -7.37 -22.60 5.98
C ALA A 285 -6.72 -23.58 7.00
N ASN A 286 -5.91 -24.53 6.53
CA ASN A 286 -5.13 -25.46 7.36
C ASN A 286 -3.89 -24.78 7.96
N TYR A 287 -3.44 -23.66 7.38
CA TYR A 287 -2.40 -22.79 7.92
C TYR A 287 -2.98 -21.67 8.82
N GLY A 288 -4.13 -21.93 9.45
CA GLY A 288 -4.60 -21.15 10.60
C GLY A 288 -3.68 -21.33 11.81
N MET A 289 -3.81 -20.44 12.79
CA MET A 289 -2.87 -20.28 13.92
C MET A 289 -2.55 -21.58 14.68
N ASP A 290 -3.51 -22.50 14.81
CA ASP A 290 -3.35 -23.78 15.52
C ASP A 290 -2.31 -24.73 14.89
N ALA A 291 -2.15 -24.75 13.56
CA ALA A 291 -1.15 -25.60 12.90
C ALA A 291 0.26 -24.98 12.91
N ILE A 292 0.35 -23.68 13.20
CA ILE A 292 1.57 -22.88 13.21
C ILE A 292 2.18 -22.90 14.62
N GLY A 293 1.39 -22.73 15.68
CA GLY A 293 1.92 -22.69 17.05
C GLY A 293 2.80 -23.88 17.46
N ASP A 294 2.36 -25.09 17.13
CA ASP A 294 3.08 -26.32 17.45
C ASP A 294 4.40 -26.47 16.65
N GLY A 295 4.47 -25.90 15.44
CA GLY A 295 5.68 -25.89 14.61
C GLY A 295 6.68 -24.79 14.97
N PHE A 296 6.25 -23.75 15.68
CA PHE A 296 7.04 -22.54 15.96
C PHE A 296 7.23 -22.25 17.46
N GLY A 297 6.90 -23.19 18.34
CA GLY A 297 7.24 -23.15 19.77
C GLY A 297 6.37 -22.23 20.63
N GLY A 298 5.23 -21.77 20.11
CA GLY A 298 4.28 -20.91 20.82
C GLY A 298 2.97 -21.64 21.10
N ASN A 299 2.43 -21.51 22.32
CA ASN A 299 1.10 -22.03 22.62
C ASN A 299 0.03 -21.12 21.97
N THR A 300 -0.37 -21.44 20.74
CA THR A 300 -1.33 -20.64 19.95
C THR A 300 -2.79 -20.92 20.29
N SER A 301 -3.07 -21.83 21.22
CA SER A 301 -4.43 -22.26 21.57
C SER A 301 -5.37 -21.15 22.05
N ALA A 302 -4.84 -19.96 22.34
CA ALA A 302 -5.61 -18.77 22.73
C ALA A 302 -6.16 -17.98 21.54
N TYR A 303 -5.60 -18.16 20.33
CA TYR A 303 -5.93 -17.37 19.15
C TYR A 303 -6.65 -18.22 18.13
N VAL A 304 -7.95 -17.96 17.97
CA VAL A 304 -8.81 -18.69 17.03
C VAL A 304 -9.26 -17.72 15.94
N ASN A 305 -9.06 -18.09 14.67
CA ASN A 305 -9.64 -17.32 13.56
C ASN A 305 -11.17 -17.54 13.48
N PRO A 306 -11.95 -16.54 13.03
CA PRO A 306 -11.56 -15.15 12.83
C PRO A 306 -11.50 -14.38 14.17
N PHE A 307 -10.92 -13.18 14.16
CA PHE A 307 -11.13 -12.20 15.23
C PHE A 307 -12.05 -11.07 14.79
N CYS A 308 -12.69 -10.43 15.78
CA CYS A 308 -13.47 -9.23 15.60
C CYS A 308 -12.74 -8.03 16.20
N ASN A 309 -12.65 -6.94 15.45
CA ASN A 309 -12.19 -5.64 15.90
C ASN A 309 -13.38 -4.66 15.98
N PRO A 310 -13.94 -4.41 17.17
CA PRO A 310 -14.94 -3.37 17.35
C PRO A 310 -14.34 -1.98 17.11
N ALA A 311 -15.15 -1.01 16.71
CA ALA A 311 -14.68 0.36 16.56
C ALA A 311 -14.25 0.99 17.89
N GLY A 312 -13.17 1.77 17.84
CA GLY A 312 -12.66 2.53 18.99
C GLY A 312 -11.92 1.72 20.06
N THR A 313 -11.62 0.43 19.79
CA THR A 313 -10.82 -0.42 20.67
C THR A 313 -9.59 -0.96 19.95
N LEU A 314 -8.53 -1.23 20.72
CA LEU A 314 -7.35 -1.97 20.25
C LEU A 314 -7.47 -3.48 20.55
N ASP A 315 -8.37 -3.85 21.46
CA ASP A 315 -8.57 -5.24 21.89
C ASP A 315 -9.46 -5.97 20.88
N ALA A 316 -8.86 -6.93 20.18
CA ALA A 316 -9.59 -7.85 19.32
C ALA A 316 -10.24 -8.98 20.11
N LEU A 317 -11.42 -9.40 19.65
CA LEU A 317 -12.12 -10.56 20.16
C LEU A 317 -11.80 -11.77 19.28
N TRP A 318 -10.82 -12.58 19.67
CA TRP A 318 -10.48 -13.82 18.98
C TRP A 318 -11.61 -14.85 19.04
N GLY A 319 -11.73 -15.70 18.01
CA GLY A 319 -12.82 -16.67 17.86
C GLY A 319 -14.19 -16.04 17.62
N ASN A 320 -14.23 -14.76 17.23
CA ASN A 320 -15.46 -13.99 17.08
C ASN A 320 -15.55 -13.40 15.67
N ASN A 321 -16.70 -13.60 15.02
CA ASN A 321 -16.99 -13.11 13.68
C ASN A 321 -17.77 -11.79 13.67
N CYS A 322 -17.76 -11.03 14.77
CA CYS A 322 -18.52 -9.80 14.99
C CYS A 322 -20.06 -9.96 15.04
N SER A 323 -20.62 -11.17 15.16
CA SER A 323 -22.08 -11.38 15.14
C SER A 323 -22.85 -10.60 16.21
N ALA A 324 -22.26 -10.40 17.39
CA ALA A 324 -22.88 -9.64 18.49
C ALA A 324 -22.82 -8.11 18.28
N ILE A 325 -22.00 -7.61 17.34
CA ILE A 325 -21.74 -6.18 17.14
C ILE A 325 -22.34 -5.71 15.82
N ASN A 326 -22.11 -6.45 14.73
CA ASN A 326 -22.59 -6.08 13.40
C ASN A 326 -22.91 -7.32 12.55
N ALA A 327 -24.20 -7.57 12.34
CA ALA A 327 -24.69 -8.73 11.58
C ALA A 327 -24.26 -8.69 10.10
N THR A 328 -24.19 -7.50 9.49
CA THR A 328 -23.79 -7.34 8.08
C THR A 328 -22.33 -7.75 7.88
N VAL A 329 -21.42 -7.28 8.74
CA VAL A 329 -20.00 -7.67 8.72
C VAL A 329 -19.86 -9.17 9.01
N SER A 330 -20.62 -9.67 9.97
CA SER A 330 -20.57 -11.09 10.35
C SER A 330 -20.96 -12.02 9.21
N ALA A 331 -22.02 -11.67 8.46
CA ALA A 331 -22.53 -12.47 7.36
C ALA A 331 -21.75 -12.30 6.03
N ALA A 332 -21.00 -11.22 5.86
CA ALA A 332 -20.28 -10.95 4.62
C ALA A 332 -19.11 -11.93 4.42
N ASP A 333 -18.99 -12.54 3.24
CA ASP A 333 -17.87 -13.45 2.98
C ASP A 333 -16.55 -12.69 2.86
N TYR A 334 -15.46 -13.35 3.26
CA TYR A 334 -14.13 -12.92 2.84
C TYR A 334 -14.01 -12.97 1.32
N SER A 335 -13.07 -12.18 0.81
CA SER A 335 -12.78 -12.20 -0.62
C SER A 335 -12.24 -13.56 -1.06
N ALA A 336 -12.67 -14.04 -2.23
CA ALA A 336 -12.33 -15.40 -2.70
C ALA A 336 -10.82 -15.70 -2.64
N SER A 337 -10.47 -16.92 -2.21
CA SER A 337 -9.08 -17.39 -2.11
C SER A 337 -8.37 -17.38 -3.47
N SER A 338 -9.10 -17.56 -4.58
CA SER A 338 -8.58 -17.44 -5.95
C SER A 338 -8.02 -16.06 -6.29
N ASN A 339 -8.37 -15.03 -5.51
CA ASN A 339 -7.85 -13.66 -5.68
C ASN A 339 -6.60 -13.42 -4.84
N TRP A 340 -6.02 -14.45 -4.22
CA TRP A 340 -4.75 -14.36 -3.51
C TRP A 340 -3.61 -14.74 -4.45
N VAL A 341 -2.46 -14.11 -4.23
CA VAL A 341 -1.21 -14.51 -4.87
C VAL A 341 -0.60 -15.61 -4.01
N THR A 342 -0.13 -16.70 -4.62
CA THR A 342 0.54 -17.78 -3.88
C THR A 342 1.79 -17.23 -3.17
N PRO A 343 2.23 -17.85 -2.06
CA PRO A 343 3.46 -17.44 -1.37
C PRO A 343 4.68 -17.33 -2.29
N TYR A 344 4.82 -18.28 -3.21
CA TYR A 344 5.89 -18.30 -4.21
C TYR A 344 5.76 -17.15 -5.20
N ASP A 345 4.58 -16.96 -5.80
CA ASP A 345 4.36 -15.90 -6.78
C ASP A 345 4.47 -14.50 -6.16
N PHE A 346 4.04 -14.34 -4.90
CA PHE A 346 4.11 -13.06 -4.20
C PHE A 346 5.56 -12.60 -4.00
N TYR A 347 6.45 -13.55 -3.67
CA TYR A 347 7.88 -13.32 -3.63
C TYR A 347 8.47 -12.93 -5.00
N GLN A 348 7.88 -13.39 -6.11
CA GLN A 348 8.34 -13.08 -7.47
C GLN A 348 7.75 -11.80 -8.07
N LEU A 349 6.74 -11.18 -7.44
CA LEU A 349 6.13 -9.96 -7.97
C LEU A 349 7.18 -8.87 -8.19
N ALA A 350 7.16 -8.18 -9.32
CA ALA A 350 8.07 -7.08 -9.57
C ALA A 350 7.30 -5.88 -10.12
N ILE A 351 7.75 -4.68 -9.74
CA ILE A 351 7.24 -3.45 -10.32
C ILE A 351 8.18 -3.06 -11.47
N THR A 352 7.63 -3.04 -12.68
CA THR A 352 8.33 -2.62 -13.89
C THR A 352 7.75 -1.30 -14.36
N ILE A 353 8.55 -0.24 -14.29
CA ILE A 353 8.20 1.06 -14.87
C ILE A 353 8.43 0.98 -16.38
N PRO A 354 7.45 1.37 -17.22
CA PRO A 354 7.63 1.41 -18.67
C PRO A 354 8.84 2.24 -19.09
N SER A 355 9.56 1.81 -20.12
CA SER A 355 10.67 2.56 -20.70
C SER A 355 10.25 3.66 -21.67
N SER A 356 9.00 3.60 -22.14
CA SER A 356 8.40 4.53 -23.10
C SER A 356 6.86 4.47 -23.00
N LEU A 357 6.20 5.55 -23.42
CA LEU A 357 4.74 5.67 -23.53
C LEU A 357 4.19 5.08 -24.83
#